data_AF-A0A915J255-F1
#
_entry.id   AF-A0A915J255-F1
#
_cell.length_a   1.000
_cell.length_b   1.000
_cell.length_c   1.000
_cell.angle_alpha   90.00
_cell.angle_beta   90.00
_cell.angle_gamma   90.00
#
_symmetry.space_group_name_H-M   'P 1'
#
loop_
_entity.id
_entity.type
_entity.pdbx_description
1 polymer ?
#
loop_
_entity_poly.entity_id
_entity_poly.type
_entity_poly.pdbx_seq_one_letter_code
_entity_poly.pdbx_strand_id
1 'polypeptide(L)'
;MISSIKIEVIKSDQWAIDHQEEITHPGKVWDWPLYEDKKWADVQNTEKIFQVQLIAPYFTASEIEVKILNKEMVIHCEHDEKAETTGSVSRQIHRSYRLPSDLIEDSLSATLKDGILTITAKKGRGRK
;
A
#
# COMPACT_ATOMS: atom_id res chain seq x y z
N MET A 1 -7.08 -18.29 0.83
CA MET A 1 -6.67 -18.20 2.26
C MET A 1 -6.46 -16.73 2.61
N ILE A 2 -6.70 -16.31 3.85
CA ILE A 2 -6.43 -14.93 4.29
C ILE A 2 -5.03 -14.92 4.91
N SER A 3 -4.17 -14.01 4.47
CA SER A 3 -2.83 -13.83 5.01
C SER A 3 -2.72 -12.45 5.62
N SER A 4 -2.25 -12.37 6.87
CA SER A 4 -1.93 -11.08 7.50
C SER A 4 -0.55 -10.60 7.03
N ILE A 5 -0.42 -9.30 6.80
CA ILE A 5 0.85 -8.65 6.45
C ILE A 5 1.25 -7.75 7.61
N LYS A 6 2.52 -7.82 7.99
CA LYS A 6 3.07 -6.98 9.05
C LYS A 6 3.18 -5.54 8.54
N ILE A 7 2.75 -4.58 9.34
CA ILE A 7 2.93 -3.15 9.07
C ILE A 7 4.08 -2.66 9.94
N GLU A 8 5.05 -1.99 9.32
CA GLU A 8 6.19 -1.43 10.02
C GLU A 8 6.06 0.09 10.14
N VAL A 9 5.87 0.59 11.36
CA VAL A 9 5.83 2.03 11.64
C VAL A 9 7.23 2.52 11.95
N ILE A 10 7.78 3.33 11.05
CA ILE A 10 9.12 3.88 11.17
C ILE A 10 9.03 5.28 11.80
N LYS A 11 9.42 5.36 13.07
CA LYS A 11 9.66 6.61 13.79
C LYS A 11 11.04 7.09 13.32
N SER A 12 11.13 8.26 12.68
CA SER A 12 12.35 8.76 12.02
C SER A 12 13.58 8.78 12.97
N ASP A 13 14.85 8.65 12.57
CA ASP A 13 15.57 9.06 11.35
C ASP A 13 16.69 8.05 10.97
N GLN A 14 16.53 7.25 9.90
CA GLN A 14 17.68 6.63 9.22
C GLN A 14 17.36 6.14 7.79
N TRP A 15 16.13 5.67 7.53
CA TRP A 15 15.76 5.11 6.21
C TRP A 15 15.54 6.16 5.11
N ALA A 16 15.24 7.40 5.49
CA ALA A 16 14.95 8.50 4.56
C ALA A 16 16.18 8.96 3.75
N ILE A 17 17.38 8.48 4.10
CA ILE A 17 18.63 8.83 3.41
C ILE A 17 18.96 7.82 2.30
N ASP A 18 18.53 6.55 2.42
CA ASP A 18 18.92 5.49 1.47
C ASP A 18 17.96 5.33 0.28
N HIS A 19 16.76 5.93 0.31
CA HIS A 19 15.72 5.74 -0.72
C HIS A 19 15.28 7.05 -1.40
N GLN A 20 16.07 8.12 -1.31
CA GLN A 20 15.85 9.34 -2.10
C GLN A 20 16.40 9.17 -3.52
N GLU A 21 15.70 8.41 -4.37
CA GLU A 21 15.62 8.73 -5.80
C GLU A 21 14.14 8.94 -6.17
N GLU A 22 13.75 10.19 -5.97
CA GLU A 22 12.85 11.02 -6.79
C GLU A 22 11.80 10.32 -7.69
N ILE A 23 10.54 10.24 -7.22
CA ILE A 23 9.38 10.60 -8.05
C ILE A 23 8.36 11.34 -7.16
N THR A 24 8.57 12.63 -6.92
CA THR A 24 7.47 13.52 -6.50
C THR A 24 6.90 14.20 -7.74
N HIS A 25 5.78 13.69 -8.23
CA HIS A 25 4.91 14.49 -9.10
C HIS A 25 3.85 15.15 -8.23
N PRO A 26 3.92 16.47 -8.01
CA PRO A 26 2.86 17.18 -7.32
C PRO A 26 1.60 17.16 -8.20
N GLY A 27 0.50 16.62 -7.65
CA GLY A 27 -0.85 16.96 -8.11
C GLY A 27 -1.33 16.33 -9.42
N LYS A 28 -0.91 15.12 -9.78
CA LYS A 28 -1.59 14.34 -10.84
C LYS A 28 -1.80 12.90 -10.38
N VAL A 29 -3.06 12.49 -10.31
CA VAL A 29 -3.48 11.09 -10.16
C VAL A 29 -2.77 10.29 -11.23
N TRP A 30 -1.79 9.49 -10.83
CA TRP A 30 -1.06 8.58 -11.70
C TRP A 30 -1.97 7.39 -12.03
N ASP A 31 -2.79 7.58 -13.06
CA ASP A 31 -3.48 6.53 -13.83
C ASP A 31 -2.58 6.13 -15.00
N TRP A 32 -1.89 4.99 -14.90
CA TRP A 32 -1.26 4.31 -16.05
C TRP A 32 -0.90 2.83 -15.71
N PRO A 33 -1.06 1.83 -16.60
CA PRO A 33 -2.03 1.72 -17.72
C PRO A 33 -2.82 0.36 -17.78
N LEU A 34 -3.87 0.35 -18.63
CA LEU A 34 -4.49 -0.82 -19.34
C LEU A 34 -5.67 -1.63 -18.75
N TYR A 35 -6.67 -1.02 -18.12
CA TYR A 35 -8.05 -1.55 -18.08
C TYR A 35 -9.00 -0.38 -17.79
N GLU A 36 -9.69 0.11 -18.82
CA GLU A 36 -10.51 1.33 -18.75
C GLU A 36 -11.73 1.23 -17.82
N ASP A 37 -12.02 0.04 -17.26
CA ASP A 37 -13.18 -0.20 -16.40
C ASP A 37 -12.84 -0.68 -14.98
N LYS A 38 -11.56 -0.92 -14.64
CA LYS A 38 -11.19 -1.62 -13.39
C LYS A 38 -10.23 -0.80 -12.53
N LYS A 39 -10.76 -0.18 -11.48
CA LYS A 39 -9.95 0.47 -10.43
C LYS A 39 -9.07 -0.57 -9.74
N TRP A 40 -7.75 -0.53 -9.96
CA TRP A 40 -6.80 -1.39 -9.25
C TRP A 40 -6.60 -1.01 -7.79
N ALA A 41 -6.99 0.21 -7.41
CA ALA A 41 -7.02 0.63 -6.03
C ALA A 41 -8.32 1.38 -5.71
N ASP A 42 -8.87 1.15 -4.52
CA ASP A 42 -9.97 1.93 -3.94
C ASP A 42 -9.54 2.48 -2.59
N VAL A 43 -9.85 3.75 -2.33
CA VAL A 43 -9.51 4.43 -1.08
C VAL A 43 -10.79 4.98 -0.47
N GLN A 44 -11.10 4.52 0.74
CA GLN A 44 -12.24 4.98 1.51
C GLN A 44 -11.75 5.76 2.73
N ASN A 45 -12.06 7.05 2.77
CA ASN A 45 -11.76 7.91 3.90
C ASN A 45 -13.07 8.49 4.45
N THR A 46 -13.63 7.81 5.45
CA THR A 46 -14.89 8.21 6.09
C THR A 46 -14.58 8.95 7.40
N GLU A 47 -15.61 9.30 8.17
CA GLU A 47 -15.41 9.83 9.53
C GLU A 47 -14.88 8.79 10.53
N LYS A 48 -15.07 7.49 10.25
CA LYS A 48 -14.78 6.40 11.20
C LYS A 48 -13.60 5.53 10.80
N ILE A 49 -13.36 5.36 9.51
CA ILE A 49 -12.36 4.46 8.97
C ILE A 49 -11.59 5.10 7.81
N PHE A 50 -10.33 4.71 7.70
CA PHE A 50 -9.52 4.84 6.50
C PHE A 50 -9.21 3.43 5.98
N GLN A 51 -9.47 3.17 4.70
CA GLN A 51 -9.24 1.88 4.09
C GLN A 51 -8.66 2.04 2.68
N VAL A 52 -7.66 1.24 2.37
CA VAL A 52 -7.09 1.07 1.03
C VAL A 52 -7.31 -0.37 0.61
N GLN A 53 -7.90 -0.58 -0.56
CA GLN A 53 -7.92 -1.87 -1.23
C GLN A 53 -7.06 -1.77 -2.49
N LEU A 54 -6.13 -2.70 -2.67
CA LEU A 54 -5.24 -2.79 -3.83
C LEU A 54 -5.35 -4.19 -4.44
N ILE A 55 -5.65 -4.25 -5.73
CA ILE A 55 -5.69 -5.48 -6.52
C ILE A 55 -4.26 -5.89 -6.86
N ALA A 56 -3.79 -6.98 -6.25
CA ALA A 56 -2.47 -7.57 -6.34
C ALA A 56 -2.52 -9.11 -6.51
N PRO A 57 -3.18 -9.66 -7.55
CA PRO A 57 -3.45 -11.10 -7.69
C PRO A 57 -2.22 -11.97 -7.97
N TYR A 58 -1.09 -11.36 -8.36
CA TYR A 58 0.15 -12.07 -8.68
C TYR A 58 1.22 -11.91 -7.61
N PHE A 59 0.82 -11.52 -6.39
CA PHE A 59 1.72 -11.37 -5.24
C PHE A 59 1.24 -12.23 -4.09
N THR A 60 2.20 -12.80 -3.38
CA THR A 60 2.01 -13.47 -2.10
C THR A 60 2.22 -12.49 -0.95
N ALA A 61 1.75 -12.82 0.26
CA ALA A 61 1.92 -11.94 1.42
C ALA A 61 3.40 -11.69 1.78
N SER A 62 4.30 -12.63 1.47
CA SER A 62 5.75 -12.48 1.68
C SER A 62 6.43 -11.54 0.66
N GLU A 63 5.77 -11.28 -0.46
CA GLU A 63 6.24 -10.38 -1.53
C GLU A 63 5.69 -8.96 -1.35
N ILE A 64 4.98 -8.69 -0.25
CA ILE A 64 4.34 -7.40 0.03
C ILE A 64 4.90 -6.82 1.33
N GLU A 65 5.43 -5.61 1.22
CA GLU A 65 5.87 -4.80 2.34
C GLU A 65 4.96 -3.58 2.51
N VAL A 66 4.59 -3.29 3.77
CA VAL A 66 3.81 -2.10 4.14
C VAL A 66 4.55 -1.35 5.23
N LYS A 67 4.96 -0.13 4.90
CA LYS A 67 5.70 0.77 5.79
C LYS A 67 4.93 2.06 6.02
N ILE A 68 5.10 2.63 7.21
CA ILE A 68 4.59 3.97 7.53
C ILE A 68 5.74 4.85 7.96
N LEU A 69 5.91 5.98 7.28
CA LEU A 69 6.83 7.06 7.66
C LEU A 69 6.09 8.38 7.57
N ASN A 70 6.30 9.29 8.52
CA ASN A 70 5.90 10.70 8.37
C ASN A 70 4.43 10.90 7.96
N LYS A 71 3.52 10.03 8.44
CA LYS A 71 2.09 9.97 8.07
C LYS A 71 1.84 9.64 6.59
N GLU A 72 2.72 8.85 6.00
CA GLU A 72 2.61 8.32 4.65
C GLU A 72 2.76 6.81 4.73
N MET A 73 1.84 6.09 4.09
CA MET A 73 1.86 4.64 3.98
C MET A 73 2.40 4.26 2.62
N VAL A 74 3.52 3.55 2.62
CA VAL A 74 4.19 3.03 1.43
C VAL A 74 3.90 1.54 1.33
N ILE A 75 3.39 1.12 0.18
CA ILE A 75 3.16 -0.27 -0.18
C ILE A 75 4.13 -0.61 -1.30
N HIS A 76 4.95 -1.62 -1.07
CA HIS A 76 5.86 -2.19 -2.05
C HIS A 76 5.53 -3.66 -2.25
N CYS A 77 5.18 -4.03 -3.48
CA CYS A 77 5.02 -5.42 -3.87
C CYS A 77 6.12 -5.77 -4.86
N GLU A 78 6.86 -6.84 -4.62
CA GLU A 78 7.99 -7.25 -5.44
C GLU A 78 7.95 -8.75 -5.71
N HIS A 79 7.82 -9.10 -6.99
CA HIS A 79 7.88 -10.47 -7.47
C HIS A 79 9.11 -10.59 -8.36
N ASP A 80 10.13 -11.24 -7.82
CA ASP A 80 11.36 -11.54 -8.54
C ASP A 80 11.08 -12.41 -9.76
N GLU A 81 12.01 -12.37 -10.71
CA GLU A 81 11.97 -13.15 -11.92
C GLU A 81 11.86 -14.66 -11.60
N LYS A 82 10.66 -15.22 -11.79
CA LYS A 82 10.40 -16.66 -11.64
C LYS A 82 10.02 -17.26 -13.00
N ALA A 83 10.48 -18.48 -13.22
CA ALA A 83 10.13 -19.25 -14.40
C ALA A 83 8.65 -19.65 -14.33
N GLU A 84 7.88 -19.20 -15.31
CA GLU A 84 6.47 -19.50 -15.54
C GLU A 84 6.34 -20.35 -16.80
N THR A 85 5.16 -20.90 -17.07
CA THR A 85 4.91 -21.85 -18.19
C THR A 85 5.33 -21.33 -19.58
N THR A 86 5.44 -20.01 -19.77
CA THR A 86 5.69 -19.37 -21.08
C THR A 86 6.92 -18.47 -21.13
N GLY A 87 7.69 -18.38 -20.05
CA GLY A 87 8.83 -17.47 -19.94
C GLY A 87 9.11 -17.10 -18.48
N SER A 88 9.93 -16.09 -18.25
CA SER A 88 10.11 -15.52 -16.93
C SER A 88 9.28 -14.25 -16.76
N VAL A 89 8.78 -14.00 -15.55
CA VAL A 89 8.08 -12.76 -15.25
C VAL A 89 8.59 -12.17 -13.95
N SER A 90 8.89 -10.87 -13.97
CA SER A 90 9.06 -10.03 -12.79
C SER A 90 7.96 -8.98 -12.76
N ARG A 91 7.48 -8.64 -11.56
CA ARG A 91 6.43 -7.62 -11.35
C ARG A 91 6.76 -6.80 -10.13
N GLN A 92 6.50 -5.50 -10.20
CA GLN A 92 6.67 -4.60 -9.07
C GLN A 92 5.49 -3.62 -8.99
N ILE A 93 5.01 -3.35 -7.79
CA ILE A 93 4.02 -2.30 -7.51
C ILE A 93 4.56 -1.41 -6.41
N HIS A 94 4.54 -0.10 -6.65
CA HIS A 94 4.83 0.92 -5.67
C HIS A 94 3.62 1.84 -5.55
N ARG A 95 3.03 1.93 -4.35
CA ARG A 95 1.92 2.85 -4.09
C ARG A 95 2.15 3.54 -2.75
N SER A 96 1.93 4.85 -2.74
CA SER A 96 1.99 5.65 -1.52
C SER A 96 0.67 6.36 -1.27
N TYR A 97 0.26 6.40 -0.01
CA TYR A 97 -0.96 7.07 0.43
C TYR A 97 -0.70 7.95 1.65
N ARG A 98 -1.10 9.21 1.56
CA ARG A 98 -1.11 10.13 2.70
C ARG A 98 -2.13 9.63 3.74
N LEU A 99 -1.68 9.41 4.97
CA LEU A 99 -2.55 9.01 6.06
C LEU A 99 -3.27 10.24 6.64
N PRO A 100 -4.58 10.14 6.94
CA PRO A 100 -5.30 11.20 7.65
C PRO A 100 -4.67 11.52 9.01
N SER A 101 -4.73 12.78 9.44
CA SER A 101 -4.15 13.22 10.71
C SER A 101 -4.87 12.68 11.95
N ASP A 102 -6.12 12.25 11.79
CA ASP A 102 -7.00 11.70 12.81
C ASP A 102 -7.01 10.16 12.82
N LEU A 103 -6.07 9.53 12.11
CA LEU A 103 -5.90 8.08 12.11
C LEU A 103 -5.35 7.58 13.45
N ILE A 104 -5.92 6.48 13.98
CA ILE A 104 -5.41 5.80 15.17
C ILE A 104 -4.40 4.76 14.70
N GLU A 105 -3.10 5.04 14.81
CA GLU A 105 -2.03 4.20 14.27
C GLU A 105 -2.10 2.74 14.78
N ASP A 106 -2.35 2.53 16.07
CA ASP A 106 -2.44 1.18 16.66
C ASP A 106 -3.60 0.33 16.11
N SER A 107 -4.52 0.93 15.35
CA SER A 107 -5.65 0.21 14.73
C SER A 107 -5.37 -0.26 13.31
N LEU A 108 -4.18 0.01 12.77
CA LEU A 108 -3.76 -0.41 11.45
C LEU A 108 -3.70 -1.93 11.35
N SER A 109 -4.21 -2.44 10.23
CA SER A 109 -4.18 -3.86 9.89
C SER A 109 -4.07 -4.03 8.39
N ALA A 110 -3.28 -5.00 7.93
CA ALA A 110 -3.12 -5.35 6.53
C ALA A 110 -3.39 -6.84 6.32
N THR A 111 -4.23 -7.14 5.32
CA THR A 111 -4.56 -8.52 4.95
C THR A 111 -4.57 -8.68 3.43
N LEU A 112 -4.07 -9.81 2.96
CA LEU A 112 -4.17 -10.24 1.57
C LEU A 112 -5.18 -11.39 1.50
N LYS A 113 -6.21 -11.24 0.68
CA LYS A 113 -7.20 -12.29 0.41
C LYS A 113 -7.54 -12.29 -1.07
N ASP A 114 -7.40 -13.45 -1.71
CA ASP A 114 -7.82 -13.67 -3.10
C ASP A 114 -7.26 -12.60 -4.07
N GLY A 115 -6.00 -12.21 -3.86
CA GLY A 115 -5.33 -11.21 -4.68
C GLY A 115 -5.72 -9.76 -4.38
N ILE A 116 -6.39 -9.49 -3.26
CA ILE A 116 -6.76 -8.14 -2.84
C ILE A 116 -6.08 -7.85 -1.50
N LEU A 117 -5.17 -6.89 -1.51
CA LEU A 117 -4.56 -6.31 -0.32
C LEU A 117 -5.53 -5.28 0.26
N THR A 118 -6.00 -5.51 1.49
CA THR A 118 -6.83 -4.57 2.23
C THR A 118 -6.06 -4.07 3.44
N ILE A 119 -5.88 -2.75 3.53
CA ILE A 119 -5.27 -2.06 4.67
C ILE A 119 -6.33 -1.16 5.29
N THR A 120 -6.59 -1.32 6.58
CA THR A 120 -7.65 -0.59 7.29
C THR A 120 -7.13 -0.02 8.60
N ALA A 121 -7.58 1.19 8.93
CA ALA A 121 -7.41 1.83 10.23
C ALA A 121 -8.70 2.54 10.68
N LYS A 122 -8.88 2.63 11.99
CA LYS A 122 -9.91 3.46 12.62
C LYS A 122 -9.44 4.91 12.69
N LYS A 123 -10.40 5.82 12.70
CA LYS A 123 -10.17 7.25 12.90
C LYS A 123 -10.72 7.68 14.25
N GLY A 124 -9.95 8.51 14.95
CA GLY A 124 -10.37 9.15 16.19
C GLY A 124 -11.37 10.26 15.88
N ARG A 125 -12.27 10.56 16.83
CA ARG A 125 -13.07 11.78 16.73
C ARG A 125 -12.11 12.96 16.67
N GLY A 126 -12.06 13.65 15.53
CA GLY A 126 -11.36 14.92 15.42
C GLY A 126 -11.84 15.83 16.55
N ARG A 127 -10.93 16.21 17.46
CA ARG A 127 -11.22 17.31 18.38
C ARG A 127 -11.41 18.55 17.49
N LYS A 128 -12.67 18.98 17.34
CA LYS A 128 -12.99 20.30 16.82
C LYS A 128 -12.45 21.36 17.77
#